data_AF-A0A943KEZ8-F1
#
_entry.id   AF-A0A943KEZ8-F1
#
_cell.length_a   1.000
_cell.length_b   1.000
_cell.length_c   1.000
_cell.angle_alpha   90.00
_cell.angle_beta   90.00
_cell.angle_gamma   90.00
#
_symmetry.space_group_name_H-M   'P 1'
#
loop_
_entity.id
_entity.type
_entity.pdbx_description
1 polymer ?
#
loop_
_entity_poly.entity_id
_entity_poly.type
_entity_poly.pdbx_seq_one_letter_code
_entity_poly.pdbx_strand_id
1 'polypeptide(L)'
;MAERLGVTDKAVSRRETGKGMPDVSLLKPLSETLGVSVNELLAGEAIEPEQVMERSDALVLRTMKESGERIWRFRRNVLYALGAVLLAGSLLFLGFDVSYAAVFAALAGVLLLAAAVFLAFRGRPKKALLAAALVLLFSFCLLEARDYVFVKYYRLPPQFNLQVVWGENGIRYDKLFYDVYRYHVDTADETYVIAANQKNEMINSKLN
;
A
#
# COMPACT_ATOMS: atom_id res chain seq x y z
N MET A 1 58.02 -37.27 34.82
CA MET A 1 56.86 -36.44 34.38
C MET A 1 55.51 -36.94 34.91
N ALA A 2 55.50 -37.78 35.95
CA ALA A 2 54.31 -38.18 36.70
C ALA A 2 54.46 -37.85 38.20
N GLU A 3 55.19 -36.77 38.51
CA GLU A 3 55.66 -36.47 39.88
C GLU A 3 55.38 -35.00 40.30
N ARG A 4 54.72 -34.22 39.45
CA ARG A 4 54.24 -32.84 39.79
C ARG A 4 52.72 -32.69 39.82
N LEU A 5 51.98 -33.75 39.52
CA LEU A 5 50.52 -33.80 39.60
C LEU A 5 50.19 -35.10 40.32
N GLY A 6 50.08 -35.02 41.65
CA GLY A 6 49.77 -36.14 42.54
C GLY A 6 48.35 -36.66 42.33
N VAL A 7 48.09 -37.27 41.19
CA VAL A 7 46.85 -37.99 40.90
C VAL A 7 47.21 -39.26 40.13
N THR A 8 46.91 -40.39 40.76
CA THR A 8 47.23 -41.76 40.35
C THR A 8 46.39 -42.20 39.15
N ASP A 9 46.97 -43.06 38.29
CA ASP A 9 46.39 -43.69 37.08
C ASP A 9 45.01 -44.35 37.24
N LYS A 10 44.48 -44.43 38.47
CA LYS A 10 43.12 -44.90 38.75
C LYS A 10 42.02 -43.88 38.37
N ALA A 11 42.37 -42.63 38.08
CA ALA A 11 41.40 -41.59 37.71
C ALA A 11 40.96 -41.65 36.23
N VAL A 12 41.72 -42.30 35.35
CA VAL A 12 41.39 -42.38 33.92
C VAL A 12 40.33 -43.47 33.65
N SER A 13 40.31 -44.55 34.45
CA SER A 13 39.36 -45.65 34.27
C SER A 13 37.91 -45.31 34.67
N ARG A 14 37.68 -44.25 35.48
CA ARG A 14 36.31 -43.80 35.84
C ARG A 14 35.72 -42.80 34.85
N ARG A 15 36.49 -42.29 33.87
CA ARG A 15 36.00 -41.35 32.84
C ARG A 15 35.23 -42.02 31.70
N GLU A 16 35.38 -43.33 31.48
CA GLU A 16 34.63 -44.04 30.44
C GLU A 16 33.23 -44.53 30.87
N THR A 17 32.92 -44.56 32.18
CA THR A 17 31.69 -45.22 32.67
C THR A 17 30.55 -44.28 33.06
N GLY A 18 30.55 -43.04 32.58
CA GLY A 18 29.33 -42.20 32.52
C GLY A 18 28.60 -41.91 33.84
N LYS A 19 29.28 -41.96 35.00
CA LYS A 19 28.68 -41.65 36.31
C LYS A 19 29.63 -40.78 37.15
N GLY A 20 29.45 -39.47 37.04
CA GLY A 20 30.09 -38.48 37.91
C GLY A 20 30.34 -37.18 37.18
N MET A 21 29.39 -36.24 37.27
CA MET A 21 29.58 -34.85 36.84
C MET A 21 30.77 -34.26 37.61
N PRO A 22 31.88 -33.87 36.94
CA PRO A 22 32.99 -33.25 37.65
C PRO A 22 32.55 -31.86 38.12
N ASP A 23 32.77 -31.64 39.41
CA ASP A 23 32.45 -30.44 40.16
C ASP A 23 32.87 -29.16 39.40
N VAL A 24 31.94 -28.20 39.28
CA VAL A 24 31.99 -26.99 38.44
C VAL A 24 33.18 -26.07 38.80
N SER A 25 33.85 -26.36 39.91
CA SER A 25 35.02 -25.63 40.42
C SER A 25 36.32 -25.91 39.66
N LEU A 26 36.39 -26.94 38.79
CA LEU A 26 37.61 -27.27 38.01
C LEU A 26 37.59 -26.75 36.55
N LEU A 27 36.46 -26.20 36.07
CA LEU A 27 36.35 -25.65 34.71
C LEU A 27 36.86 -24.21 34.58
N LYS A 28 36.81 -23.44 35.67
CA LYS A 28 37.28 -22.04 35.69
C LYS A 28 38.79 -21.90 35.44
N PRO A 29 39.67 -22.66 36.12
CA PRO A 29 41.13 -22.50 35.96
C PRO A 29 41.63 -22.91 34.56
N LEU A 30 40.93 -23.85 33.90
CA LEU A 30 41.27 -24.30 32.54
C LEU A 30 40.92 -23.27 31.46
N SER A 31 39.83 -22.52 31.63
CA SER A 31 39.44 -21.45 30.69
C SER A 31 40.41 -20.26 30.70
N GLU A 32 40.96 -19.92 31.87
CA GLU A 32 41.90 -18.80 32.03
C GLU A 32 43.31 -19.13 31.49
N THR A 33 43.70 -20.42 31.50
CA THR A 33 45.02 -20.82 31.00
C THR A 33 45.05 -20.97 29.46
N LEU A 34 43.90 -21.22 28.83
CA LEU A 34 43.78 -21.39 27.37
C LEU A 34 43.16 -20.19 26.65
N GLY A 35 42.57 -19.23 27.37
CA GLY A 35 42.02 -18.00 26.78
C GLY A 35 40.73 -18.18 25.98
N VAL A 36 39.93 -19.21 26.29
CA VAL A 36 38.75 -19.61 25.50
C VAL A 36 37.50 -19.77 26.38
N SER A 37 36.35 -19.32 25.89
CA SER A 37 35.04 -19.32 26.59
C SER A 37 34.43 -20.73 26.69
N VAL A 38 33.74 -21.01 27.81
CA VAL A 38 33.07 -22.32 28.10
C VAL A 38 32.07 -22.73 27.01
N ASN A 39 31.53 -21.78 26.26
CA ASN A 39 30.60 -22.03 25.16
C ASN A 39 31.26 -22.70 23.95
N GLU A 40 32.57 -22.53 23.74
CA GLU A 40 33.32 -23.12 22.62
C GLU A 40 33.71 -24.59 22.90
N LEU A 41 33.94 -24.94 24.17
CA LEU A 41 34.20 -26.32 24.59
C LEU A 41 32.97 -27.23 24.49
N LEU A 42 31.76 -26.67 24.56
CA LEU A 42 30.50 -27.42 24.46
C LEU A 42 30.01 -27.63 23.02
N ALA A 43 30.50 -26.83 22.06
CA ALA A 43 30.05 -26.88 20.67
C ALA A 43 30.97 -27.70 19.75
N GLY A 44 32.23 -27.95 20.14
CA GLY A 44 33.13 -28.84 19.38
C GLY A 44 33.58 -28.32 18.02
N GLU A 45 33.21 -27.10 17.63
CA GLU A 45 33.69 -26.43 16.42
C GLU A 45 34.15 -25.00 16.77
N ALA A 46 35.42 -24.70 16.47
CA ALA A 46 35.91 -23.33 16.47
C ALA A 46 35.25 -22.61 15.29
N ILE A 47 34.27 -21.75 15.58
CA ILE A 47 33.66 -20.93 14.55
C ILE A 47 34.51 -19.67 14.41
N GLU A 48 35.19 -19.54 13.27
CA GLU A 48 35.95 -18.34 12.91
C GLU A 48 35.04 -17.09 13.02
N PRO A 49 35.48 -16.03 13.72
CA PRO A 49 34.66 -14.85 14.01
C PRO A 49 34.13 -14.14 12.75
N GLU A 50 34.82 -14.31 11.62
CA GLU A 50 34.46 -13.75 10.32
C GLU A 50 33.21 -14.44 9.72
N GLN A 51 33.04 -15.74 9.92
CA GLN A 51 31.86 -16.49 9.48
C GLN A 51 30.62 -16.26 10.37
N VAL A 52 30.82 -15.93 11.65
CA VAL A 52 29.75 -15.50 12.56
C VAL A 52 29.20 -14.14 12.15
N MET A 53 30.09 -13.19 11.82
CA MET A 53 29.71 -11.84 11.39
C MET A 53 28.93 -11.88 10.07
N GLU A 54 29.40 -12.63 9.08
CA GLU A 54 28.74 -12.71 7.77
C GLU A 54 27.36 -13.40 7.85
N ARG A 55 27.23 -14.46 8.66
CA ARG A 55 25.94 -15.12 8.92
C ARG A 55 25.00 -14.24 9.73
N SER A 56 25.51 -13.50 10.71
CA SER A 56 24.74 -12.54 11.50
C SER A 56 24.21 -11.41 10.62
N ASP A 57 25.06 -10.81 9.79
CA ASP A 57 24.67 -9.74 8.86
C ASP A 57 23.68 -10.24 7.81
N ALA A 58 23.88 -11.44 7.26
CA ALA A 58 22.93 -12.05 6.33
C ALA A 58 21.58 -12.35 7.00
N LEU A 59 21.56 -12.79 8.26
CA LEU A 59 20.34 -13.03 9.03
C LEU A 59 19.62 -11.73 9.40
N VAL A 60 20.37 -10.71 9.81
CA VAL A 60 19.83 -9.36 10.09
C VAL A 60 19.26 -8.75 8.81
N LEU A 61 19.97 -8.82 7.68
CA LEU A 61 19.50 -8.32 6.38
C LEU A 61 18.28 -9.10 5.86
N ARG A 62 18.23 -10.42 6.03
CA ARG A 62 17.05 -11.23 5.68
C ARG A 62 15.85 -10.87 6.55
N THR A 63 16.03 -10.82 7.87
CA THR A 63 14.98 -10.41 8.81
C THR A 63 14.50 -8.97 8.55
N MET A 64 15.40 -8.05 8.19
CA MET A 64 15.07 -6.68 7.84
C MET A 64 14.33 -6.57 6.50
N LYS A 65 14.74 -7.33 5.47
CA LYS A 65 14.02 -7.36 4.18
C LYS A 65 12.63 -7.98 4.33
N GLU A 66 12.51 -9.10 5.04
CA GLU A 66 11.24 -9.78 5.27
C GLU A 66 10.26 -8.94 6.09
N SER A 67 10.75 -8.25 7.14
CA SER A 67 9.90 -7.31 7.91
C SER A 67 9.48 -6.10 7.06
N GLY A 68 10.39 -5.54 6.25
CA GLY A 68 10.07 -4.45 5.32
C GLY A 68 9.04 -4.83 4.27
N GLU A 69 9.11 -6.03 3.70
CA GLU A 69 8.13 -6.54 2.73
C GLU A 69 6.76 -6.83 3.36
N ARG A 70 6.74 -7.31 4.61
CA ARG A 70 5.49 -7.52 5.35
C ARG A 70 4.79 -6.20 5.65
N ILE A 71 5.53 -5.19 6.11
CA ILE A 71 5.02 -3.83 6.35
C ILE A 71 4.55 -3.20 5.03
N TRP A 72 5.29 -3.36 3.94
CA TRP A 72 4.92 -2.84 2.63
C TRP A 72 3.61 -3.41 2.11
N ARG A 73 3.47 -4.76 2.16
CA ARG A 73 2.25 -5.44 1.76
C ARG A 73 1.07 -5.02 2.63
N PHE A 74 1.28 -4.92 3.94
CA PHE A 74 0.26 -4.47 4.86
C PHE A 74 -0.20 -3.05 4.53
N ARG A 75 0.72 -2.08 4.39
CA ARG A 75 0.41 -0.69 4.03
C ARG A 75 -0.37 -0.60 2.71
N ARG A 76 0.05 -1.34 1.69
CA ARG A 76 -0.64 -1.40 0.40
C ARG A 76 -2.06 -1.94 0.55
N ASN A 77 -2.24 -3.03 1.29
CA ASN A 77 -3.56 -3.66 1.48
C ASN A 77 -4.49 -2.76 2.31
N VAL A 78 -3.96 -2.04 3.30
CA VAL A 78 -4.72 -1.03 4.07
C VAL A 78 -5.19 0.11 3.16
N LEU A 79 -4.32 0.63 2.28
CA LEU A 79 -4.71 1.64 1.30
C LEU A 79 -5.79 1.13 0.34
N TYR A 80 -5.67 -0.11 -0.14
CA TYR A 80 -6.71 -0.73 -0.98
C TYR A 80 -8.04 -0.85 -0.25
N ALA A 81 -8.03 -1.34 0.99
CA ALA A 81 -9.24 -1.50 1.79
C ALA A 81 -9.90 -0.15 2.07
N LEU A 82 -9.13 0.86 2.49
CA LEU A 82 -9.64 2.19 2.78
C LEU A 82 -10.21 2.86 1.52
N GLY A 83 -9.50 2.76 0.39
CA GLY A 83 -9.98 3.27 -0.90
C GLY A 83 -11.27 2.58 -1.34
N ALA A 84 -11.34 1.25 -1.23
CA ALA A 84 -12.54 0.48 -1.58
C ALA A 84 -13.74 0.83 -0.71
N VAL A 85 -13.56 1.01 0.60
CA VAL A 85 -14.63 1.41 1.53
C VAL A 85 -15.15 2.80 1.20
N LEU A 86 -14.27 3.77 0.91
CA LEU A 86 -14.68 5.13 0.54
C LEU A 86 -15.46 5.15 -0.78
N LEU A 87 -15.03 4.38 -1.77
CA LEU A 87 -15.73 4.26 -3.05
C LEU A 87 -17.09 3.56 -2.90
N ALA A 88 -17.13 2.45 -2.16
CA ALA A 88 -18.38 1.73 -1.89
C ALA A 88 -19.36 2.62 -1.12
N GLY A 89 -18.88 3.35 -0.10
CA GLY A 89 -19.66 4.33 0.64
C GLY A 89 -20.22 5.40 -0.30
N SER A 90 -19.38 6.03 -1.11
CA SER A 90 -19.84 7.03 -2.10
C SER A 90 -20.87 6.46 -3.08
N LEU A 91 -20.77 5.19 -3.44
CA LEU A 91 -21.71 4.54 -4.36
C LEU A 91 -23.07 4.25 -3.71
N LEU A 92 -23.08 3.90 -2.42
CA LEU A 92 -24.32 3.63 -1.68
C LEU A 92 -25.16 4.89 -1.47
N PHE A 93 -24.52 6.06 -1.38
CA PHE A 93 -25.22 7.35 -1.28
C PHE A 93 -25.72 7.90 -2.64
N LEU A 94 -25.78 7.08 -3.71
CA LEU A 94 -26.27 7.52 -5.02
C LEU A 94 -27.71 8.08 -4.99
N GLY A 95 -28.52 7.81 -3.96
CA GLY A 95 -29.93 8.20 -3.90
C GLY A 95 -30.30 9.20 -2.78
N PHE A 96 -29.38 9.55 -1.89
CA PHE A 96 -29.63 10.46 -0.77
C PHE A 96 -28.71 11.67 -0.92
N ASP A 97 -29.29 12.80 -1.28
CA ASP A 97 -28.71 14.13 -1.44
C ASP A 97 -27.23 14.21 -1.84
N VAL A 98 -26.99 14.74 -3.04
CA VAL A 98 -25.68 14.98 -3.65
C VAL A 98 -24.93 16.06 -2.88
N SER A 99 -24.46 15.71 -1.69
CA SER A 99 -23.55 16.55 -0.92
C SER A 99 -22.17 16.47 -1.55
N TYR A 100 -21.49 17.61 -1.64
CA TYR A 100 -20.07 17.69 -2.03
C TYR A 100 -19.20 16.69 -1.25
N ALA A 101 -19.60 16.30 -0.03
CA ALA A 101 -18.95 15.26 0.76
C ALA A 101 -18.82 13.90 0.04
N ALA A 102 -19.88 13.43 -0.64
CA ALA A 102 -19.83 12.15 -1.34
C ALA A 102 -18.87 12.20 -2.54
N VAL A 103 -18.84 13.34 -3.24
CA VAL A 103 -17.90 13.57 -4.35
C VAL A 103 -16.45 13.59 -3.84
N PHE A 104 -16.17 14.32 -2.76
CA PHE A 104 -14.83 14.34 -2.16
C PHE A 104 -14.41 12.97 -1.62
N ALA A 105 -15.32 12.20 -1.03
CA ALA A 105 -15.06 10.84 -0.58
C ALA A 105 -14.71 9.91 -1.76
N ALA A 106 -15.42 10.03 -2.89
CA ALA A 106 -15.10 9.29 -4.10
C ALA A 106 -13.70 9.62 -4.62
N LEU A 107 -13.37 10.91 -4.74
CA LEU A 107 -12.06 11.37 -5.21
C LEU A 107 -10.93 10.90 -4.29
N ALA A 108 -11.12 10.98 -2.97
CA ALA A 108 -10.17 10.47 -2.00
C ALA A 108 -9.97 8.95 -2.15
N GLY A 109 -11.05 8.18 -2.34
CA GLY A 109 -11.00 6.75 -2.60
C GLY A 109 -10.21 6.39 -3.86
N VAL A 110 -10.45 7.10 -4.97
CA VAL A 110 -9.70 6.94 -6.23
C VAL A 110 -8.22 7.23 -6.03
N LEU A 111 -7.87 8.31 -5.32
CA LEU A 111 -6.48 8.68 -5.05
C LEU A 111 -5.75 7.60 -4.23
N LEU A 112 -6.42 7.05 -3.21
CA LEU A 112 -5.85 5.96 -2.39
C LEU A 112 -5.64 4.68 -3.20
N LEU A 113 -6.56 4.34 -4.11
CA LEU A 113 -6.38 3.21 -5.01
C LEU A 113 -5.22 3.45 -5.98
N ALA A 114 -5.12 4.62 -6.59
CA ALA A 114 -4.01 4.96 -7.47
C ALA A 114 -2.66 4.90 -6.74
N ALA A 115 -2.60 5.38 -5.49
CA ALA A 115 -1.43 5.27 -4.64
C ALA A 115 -1.11 3.80 -4.29
N ALA A 116 -2.11 2.98 -3.97
CA ALA A 116 -1.94 1.56 -3.69
C ALA A 116 -1.37 0.80 -4.90
N VAL A 117 -1.89 1.11 -6.10
CA VAL A 117 -1.43 0.55 -7.38
C VAL A 117 0.00 1.01 -7.67
N PHE A 118 0.31 2.28 -7.46
CA PHE A 118 1.67 2.80 -7.61
C PHE A 118 2.67 2.08 -6.69
N LEU A 119 2.30 1.87 -5.43
CA LEU A 119 3.08 1.12 -4.44
C LEU A 119 3.15 -0.40 -4.77
N ALA A 120 2.26 -0.94 -5.60
CA ALA A 120 2.31 -2.35 -5.98
C ALA A 120 3.50 -2.67 -6.91
N PHE A 121 3.87 -1.74 -7.80
CA PHE A 121 4.90 -1.93 -8.82
C PHE A 121 6.30 -1.50 -8.35
N ARG A 122 6.71 -2.00 -7.18
CA ARG A 122 8.04 -1.73 -6.60
C ARG A 122 9.14 -2.19 -7.58
N GLY A 123 10.01 -1.27 -7.99
CA GLY A 123 11.16 -1.53 -8.89
C GLY A 123 10.93 -1.22 -10.37
N ARG A 124 9.71 -0.82 -10.80
CA ARG A 124 9.46 -0.36 -12.18
C ARG A 124 8.59 0.91 -12.19
N PRO A 125 9.15 2.09 -11.84
CA PRO A 125 8.38 3.31 -11.64
C PRO A 125 7.59 3.75 -12.89
N LYS A 126 8.11 3.52 -14.10
CA LYS A 126 7.40 3.82 -15.35
C LYS A 126 6.10 3.01 -15.49
N LYS A 127 6.14 1.70 -15.17
CA LYS A 127 4.94 0.83 -15.22
C LYS A 127 3.97 1.17 -14.09
N ALA A 128 4.49 1.53 -12.92
CA ALA A 128 3.69 1.99 -11.78
C ALA A 128 2.90 3.25 -12.12
N LEU A 129 3.57 4.24 -12.73
CA LEU A 129 2.95 5.49 -13.14
C LEU A 129 1.89 5.26 -14.22
N LEU A 130 2.18 4.45 -15.23
CA LEU A 130 1.20 4.10 -16.27
C LEU A 130 -0.03 3.41 -15.68
N ALA A 131 0.16 2.44 -14.78
CA ALA A 131 -0.96 1.74 -14.14
C ALA A 131 -1.80 2.69 -13.26
N ALA A 132 -1.15 3.56 -12.46
CA ALA A 132 -1.86 4.56 -11.66
C ALA A 132 -2.60 5.57 -12.54
N ALA A 133 -2.00 6.04 -13.63
CA ALA A 133 -2.64 6.94 -14.59
C ALA A 133 -3.86 6.29 -15.26
N LEU A 134 -3.76 5.01 -15.64
CA LEU A 134 -4.89 4.25 -16.19
C LEU A 134 -6.04 4.14 -15.18
N VAL A 135 -5.74 3.91 -13.90
CA VAL A 135 -6.76 3.88 -12.84
C VAL A 135 -7.43 5.24 -12.70
N LEU A 136 -6.67 6.34 -12.68
CA LEU A 136 -7.22 7.68 -12.61
C LEU A 136 -8.09 8.02 -13.81
N LEU A 137 -7.65 7.70 -15.03
CA LEU A 137 -8.41 7.91 -16.26
C LEU A 137 -9.70 7.09 -16.27
N PHE A 138 -9.63 5.82 -15.88
CA PHE A 138 -10.81 4.96 -15.81
C PHE A 138 -11.83 5.48 -14.78
N SER A 139 -11.35 5.88 -13.60
CA SER A 139 -12.21 6.48 -12.57
C SER A 139 -12.83 7.82 -13.02
N PHE A 140 -12.09 8.66 -13.74
CA PHE A 140 -12.61 9.90 -14.32
C PHE A 140 -13.76 9.61 -15.31
N CYS A 141 -13.60 8.63 -16.21
CA CYS A 141 -14.66 8.21 -17.11
C CYS A 141 -15.91 7.70 -16.37
N LEU A 142 -15.75 6.97 -15.27
CA LEU A 142 -16.87 6.50 -14.45
C LEU A 142 -17.63 7.66 -13.77
N LEU A 143 -16.91 8.69 -13.30
CA LEU A 143 -17.53 9.88 -12.70
C LEU A 143 -18.36 10.67 -13.72
N GLU A 144 -17.83 10.88 -14.92
CA GLU A 144 -18.55 11.52 -16.03
C GLU A 144 -19.79 10.72 -16.45
N ALA A 145 -19.66 9.39 -16.55
CA ALA A 145 -20.80 8.51 -16.86
C ALA A 145 -21.88 8.57 -15.77
N ARG A 146 -21.49 8.59 -14.49
CA ARG A 146 -22.43 8.79 -13.38
C ARG A 146 -23.15 10.13 -13.52
N ASP A 147 -22.42 11.22 -13.73
CA ASP A 147 -23.01 12.56 -13.83
C ASP A 147 -23.99 12.66 -15.02
N TYR A 148 -23.70 11.99 -16.14
CA TYR A 148 -24.64 11.85 -17.27
C TYR A 148 -25.92 11.11 -16.88
N VAL A 149 -25.80 9.97 -16.19
CA VAL A 149 -26.96 9.20 -15.70
C VAL A 149 -27.80 10.04 -14.75
N PHE A 150 -27.17 10.83 -13.88
CA PHE A 150 -27.87 11.70 -12.93
C PHE A 150 -28.71 12.78 -13.62
N VAL A 151 -28.13 13.49 -14.59
CA VAL A 151 -28.86 14.49 -15.36
C VAL A 151 -30.03 13.86 -16.11
N LYS A 152 -29.81 12.69 -16.74
CA LYS A 152 -30.81 12.06 -17.61
C LYS A 152 -31.97 11.40 -16.86
N TYR A 153 -31.69 10.67 -15.78
CA TYR A 153 -32.69 9.84 -15.10
C TYR A 153 -33.24 10.50 -13.84
N TYR A 154 -32.42 11.27 -13.12
CA TYR A 154 -32.82 11.85 -11.83
C TYR A 154 -33.21 13.32 -11.92
N ARG A 155 -33.12 13.94 -13.11
CA ARG A 155 -33.40 15.37 -13.34
C ARG A 155 -32.69 16.28 -12.32
N LEU A 156 -31.44 15.93 -12.00
CA LEU A 156 -30.61 16.70 -11.08
C LEU A 156 -29.66 17.61 -11.88
N PRO A 157 -29.30 18.78 -11.33
CA PRO A 157 -28.32 19.63 -11.95
C PRO A 157 -26.98 18.89 -12.05
N PRO A 158 -26.22 19.12 -13.13
CA PRO A 158 -24.92 18.50 -13.28
C PRO A 158 -23.95 18.91 -12.18
N GLN A 159 -23.19 17.96 -11.67
CA GLN A 159 -22.23 18.19 -10.58
C GLN A 159 -20.95 18.86 -11.08
N PHE A 160 -20.51 18.49 -12.28
CA PHE A 160 -19.31 19.03 -12.90
C PHE A 160 -19.71 19.95 -14.07
N ASN A 161 -19.38 21.23 -13.94
CA ASN A 161 -19.53 22.21 -15.00
C ASN A 161 -18.28 23.10 -15.06
N LEU A 162 -17.95 23.57 -16.27
CA LEU A 162 -16.86 24.52 -16.51
C LEU A 162 -17.33 25.95 -16.29
N GLN A 163 -18.55 26.23 -16.74
CA GLN A 163 -19.16 27.54 -16.63
C GLN A 163 -20.69 27.41 -16.58
N VAL A 164 -21.32 28.29 -15.82
CA VAL A 164 -22.77 28.44 -15.78
C VAL A 164 -23.13 29.74 -16.50
N VAL A 165 -23.93 29.63 -17.56
CA VAL A 165 -24.40 30.76 -18.36
C VAL A 165 -25.90 30.92 -18.14
N TRP A 166 -26.30 32.09 -17.65
CA TRP A 166 -27.69 32.45 -17.40
C TRP A 166 -28.27 33.08 -18.66
N GLY A 167 -29.34 32.50 -19.21
CA GLY A 167 -30.04 33.02 -20.38
C GLY A 167 -31.49 33.39 -20.06
N GLU A 168 -32.15 34.07 -20.99
CA GLU A 168 -33.54 34.54 -20.83
C GLU A 168 -34.54 33.39 -20.63
N ASN A 169 -34.27 32.22 -21.23
CA ASN A 169 -35.17 31.07 -21.20
C ASN A 169 -34.72 29.94 -20.25
N GLY A 170 -33.59 30.08 -19.55
CA GLY A 170 -33.06 29.03 -18.68
C GLY A 170 -31.57 29.12 -18.36
N ILE A 171 -31.04 28.11 -17.66
CA ILE A 171 -29.64 28.03 -17.26
C ILE A 171 -28.91 27.02 -18.14
N ARG A 172 -27.79 27.41 -18.74
CA ARG A 172 -26.90 26.52 -19.48
C ARG A 172 -25.68 26.18 -18.63
N TYR A 173 -25.40 24.88 -18.50
CA TYR A 173 -24.20 24.34 -17.89
C TYR A 173 -23.27 23.83 -18.98
N ASP A 174 -22.16 24.53 -19.19
CA ASP A 174 -21.12 24.08 -20.10
C ASP A 174 -20.32 22.96 -19.43
N LYS A 175 -20.24 21.77 -20.06
CA LYS A 175 -19.32 20.72 -19.62
C LYS A 175 -18.28 20.40 -20.67
N LEU A 176 -17.31 19.59 -20.25
CA LEU A 176 -16.19 19.16 -21.07
C LEU A 176 -16.64 18.43 -22.35
N PHE A 177 -17.66 17.56 -22.26
CA PHE A 177 -18.09 16.71 -23.38
C PHE A 177 -19.48 17.04 -23.95
N TYR A 178 -20.34 17.70 -23.19
CA TYR A 178 -21.72 18.02 -23.57
C TYR A 178 -22.21 19.24 -22.80
N ASP A 179 -23.24 19.90 -23.32
CA ASP A 179 -23.89 21.01 -22.63
C ASP A 179 -25.23 20.54 -22.04
N VAL A 180 -25.58 21.05 -20.87
CA VAL A 180 -26.87 20.77 -20.23
C VAL A 180 -27.66 22.05 -20.11
N TYR A 181 -28.89 22.05 -20.61
CA TYR A 181 -29.82 23.16 -20.51
C TYR A 181 -30.90 22.83 -19.48
N ARG A 182 -31.06 23.69 -18.48
CA ARG A 182 -32.12 23.63 -17.46
C ARG A 182 -33.17 24.69 -17.79
N TYR A 183 -34.38 24.23 -18.08
CA TYR A 183 -35.54 25.07 -18.39
C TYR A 183 -36.57 25.02 -17.25
N HIS A 184 -37.43 26.04 -17.18
CA HIS A 184 -38.51 26.15 -16.18
C HIS A 184 -38.00 26.04 -14.73
N VAL A 185 -36.92 26.77 -14.44
CA VAL A 185 -36.22 26.78 -13.15
C VAL A 185 -37.19 27.02 -11.99
N ASP A 186 -37.07 26.19 -10.95
CA ASP A 186 -37.83 26.20 -9.69
C ASP A 186 -39.35 26.01 -9.87
N THR A 187 -39.75 25.37 -10.97
CA THR A 187 -41.15 25.01 -11.30
C THR A 187 -41.33 23.49 -11.29
N ALA A 188 -42.56 22.99 -11.10
CA ALA A 188 -42.85 21.54 -11.11
C ALA A 188 -42.50 20.84 -12.43
N ASP A 189 -42.41 21.61 -13.52
CA ASP A 189 -42.16 21.13 -14.88
C ASP A 189 -40.68 21.24 -15.30
N GLU A 190 -39.77 21.33 -14.32
CA GLU A 190 -38.34 21.41 -14.55
C GLU A 190 -37.82 20.30 -15.49
N THR A 191 -37.09 20.73 -16.52
CA THR A 191 -36.59 19.84 -17.57
C THR A 191 -35.11 20.11 -17.85
N TYR A 192 -34.36 19.01 -18.00
CA TYR A 192 -32.94 19.00 -18.35
C TYR A 192 -32.76 18.42 -19.75
N VAL A 193 -32.18 19.21 -20.66
CA VAL A 193 -31.90 18.80 -22.04
C VAL A 193 -30.39 18.72 -22.23
N ILE A 194 -29.92 17.59 -22.74
CA ILE A 194 -28.51 17.36 -23.05
C ILE A 194 -28.28 17.64 -24.53
N ALA A 195 -27.34 18.52 -24.85
CA ALA A 195 -26.93 18.82 -26.23
C ALA A 195 -25.43 18.58 -26.43
N ALA A 196 -25.02 18.37 -27.68
CA ALA A 196 -23.61 18.31 -28.03
C ALA A 196 -22.93 19.68 -27.78
N ASN A 197 -21.67 19.66 -27.33
CA ASN A 197 -20.94 20.89 -27.02
C ASN A 197 -20.68 21.71 -28.30
N GLN A 198 -21.29 22.89 -28.40
CA GLN A 198 -21.20 23.78 -29.57
C GLN A 198 -19.78 24.28 -29.86
N LYS A 199 -18.89 24.27 -28.86
CA LYS A 199 -17.48 24.64 -29.03
C LYS A 199 -16.73 23.65 -29.91
N ASN A 200 -17.10 22.37 -29.86
CA ASN A 200 -16.56 21.34 -30.74
C ASN A 200 -17.03 21.52 -32.19
N GLU A 201 -18.26 21.99 -32.41
CA GLU A 201 -18.79 22.28 -33.75
C GLU A 201 -18.06 23.46 -34.41
N MET A 202 -17.75 24.53 -33.66
CA MET A 202 -16.96 25.67 -34.16
C MET A 202 -15.49 25.32 -34.42
N ILE A 203 -14.89 24.40 -33.65
CA ILE A 203 -13.53 23.92 -33.91
C ILE A 203 -13.51 23.04 -35.16
N ASN A 204 -14.47 22.14 -35.30
CA ASN A 204 -14.60 21.26 -36.46
C ASN A 204 -14.96 22.03 -37.75
N SER A 205 -15.72 23.13 -37.66
CA SER A 205 -16.00 23.98 -38.83
C SER A 205 -14.84 24.89 -39.25
N LYS A 206 -13.84 25.09 -38.37
CA LYS A 206 -12.59 25.82 -38.69
C LYS A 206 -11.46 24.91 -39.18
N LEU A 207 -11.63 23.59 -39.06
CA LEU A 207 -10.66 22.57 -39.46
C LEU A 207 -11.03 21.88 -40.79
N ASN A 208 -12.23 22.11 -41.30
CA ASN A 208 -12.67 21.79 -42.66
C ASN A 208 -12.70 23.05 -43.53
#